data_AF-A0A1J5L3W0-F1
#
_entry.id   AF-A0A1J5L3W0-F1
#
_cell.length_a   1.000
_cell.length_b   1.000
_cell.length_c   1.000
_cell.angle_alpha   90.00
_cell.angle_beta   90.00
_cell.angle_gamma   90.00
#
_symmetry.space_group_name_H-M   'P 1'
#
loop_
_entity.id
_entity.type
_entity.pdbx_description
1 polymer ?
#
loop_
_entity_poly.entity_id
_entity_poly.type
_entity_poly.pdbx_seq_one_letter_code
_entity_poly.pdbx_strand_id
1 'polypeptide(L)'
;MRIRTLTNSYVNYHYLEDRDYTQIKDRFLRNTTIALDFLVKTSTLTIRFIDNGVPKVIDIVDVLIADTKNNITIIPGNRNAYSPSHNTILFYDTHGVVFRKNHKKRWFRSNKGYNSPVALLSHELIHCYNEIYDPEDYHKRKQDFKSKGKKIDADGHDLSFPNAEEVFVIKMTNQVAKRLGEDKRSNYGRSYYATASVLTTKKLKKS
;
A
#
# COMPACT_ATOMS: atom_id res chain seq x y z
N MET A 1 -0.05 -15.27 7.28
CA MET A 1 0.52 -13.92 7.56
C MET A 1 0.64 -13.65 9.07
N ARG A 2 1.67 -12.91 9.51
CA ARG A 2 1.86 -12.52 10.93
C ARG A 2 2.17 -11.03 11.08
N ILE A 3 1.87 -10.45 12.24
CA ILE A 3 2.06 -9.03 12.57
C ILE A 3 3.03 -8.93 13.75
N ARG A 4 4.07 -8.11 13.63
CA ARG A 4 4.96 -7.78 14.75
C ARG A 4 4.41 -6.58 15.52
N THR A 5 4.21 -6.71 16.82
CA THR A 5 3.72 -5.64 17.70
C THR A 5 4.80 -4.58 17.96
N LEU A 6 4.43 -3.45 18.56
CA LEU A 6 5.40 -2.44 19.02
C LEU A 6 6.30 -2.97 20.14
N THR A 7 5.84 -3.97 20.88
CA THR A 7 6.60 -4.68 21.92
C THR A 7 7.42 -5.86 21.38
N ASN A 8 7.58 -5.97 20.05
CA ASN A 8 8.34 -7.02 19.35
C ASN A 8 7.82 -8.46 19.53
N SER A 9 6.54 -8.63 19.89
CA SER A 9 5.86 -9.93 19.84
C SER A 9 5.30 -10.19 18.44
N TYR A 10 5.16 -11.46 18.05
CA TYR A 10 4.52 -11.84 16.79
C TYR A 10 3.13 -12.41 17.04
N VAL A 11 2.15 -11.92 16.29
CA VAL A 11 0.76 -12.39 16.35
C VAL A 11 0.36 -12.90 14.97
N ASN A 12 -0.14 -14.13 14.89
CA ASN A 12 -0.69 -14.66 13.64
C ASN A 12 -2.02 -13.98 13.36
N TYR A 13 -2.15 -13.40 12.17
CA TYR A 13 -3.39 -12.78 11.74
C TYR A 13 -4.32 -13.83 11.15
N HIS A 14 -5.58 -13.77 11.56
CA HIS A 14 -6.71 -14.47 10.98
C HIS A 14 -7.89 -13.50 10.99
N TYR A 15 -8.70 -13.45 9.94
CA TYR A 15 -9.87 -12.59 9.88
C TYR A 15 -10.91 -12.98 10.94
N LEU A 16 -11.58 -11.99 11.54
CA LEU A 16 -12.73 -12.15 12.43
C LEU A 16 -13.76 -11.08 12.09
N GLU A 17 -14.98 -11.48 11.75
CA GLU A 17 -16.01 -10.58 11.20
C GLU A 17 -16.43 -9.46 12.16
N ASP A 18 -16.57 -9.77 13.44
CA ASP A 18 -17.01 -8.85 14.49
C ASP A 18 -15.93 -8.62 15.55
N ARG A 19 -14.68 -8.41 15.10
CA ARG A 19 -13.56 -8.19 16.02
C ARG A 19 -13.76 -6.92 16.85
N ASP A 20 -13.70 -7.07 18.18
CA ASP A 20 -13.59 -5.93 19.09
C ASP A 20 -12.16 -5.37 19.11
N TYR A 21 -11.92 -4.33 18.32
CA TYR A 21 -10.63 -3.65 18.26
C TYR A 21 -10.25 -2.94 19.56
N THR A 22 -11.19 -2.67 20.47
CA THR A 22 -10.89 -1.99 21.75
C THR A 22 -10.09 -2.88 22.70
N GLN A 23 -10.18 -4.20 22.55
CA GLN A 23 -9.38 -5.17 23.32
C GLN A 23 -7.91 -5.22 22.87
N ILE A 24 -7.60 -4.77 21.65
CA ILE A 24 -6.24 -4.79 21.12
C ILE A 24 -5.50 -3.55 21.62
N LYS A 25 -4.75 -3.69 22.71
CA LYS A 25 -4.02 -2.58 23.34
C LYS A 25 -2.90 -2.02 22.46
N ASP A 26 -2.11 -2.89 21.83
CA ASP A 26 -1.01 -2.48 20.95
C ASP A 26 -1.57 -1.73 19.73
N ARG A 27 -1.17 -0.45 19.59
CA ARG A 27 -1.68 0.44 18.53
C ARG A 27 -1.42 -0.13 17.13
N PHE A 28 -0.21 -0.62 16.88
CA PHE A 28 0.17 -1.08 15.55
C PHE A 28 -0.58 -2.35 15.17
N LEU A 29 -0.66 -3.31 16.10
CA LEU A 29 -1.47 -4.52 15.91
C LEU A 29 -2.93 -4.14 15.64
N ARG A 30 -3.51 -3.23 16.44
CA ARG A 30 -4.89 -2.78 16.28
C ARG A 30 -5.13 -2.16 14.91
N ASN A 31 -4.31 -1.19 14.50
CA ASN A 31 -4.46 -0.49 13.21
C ASN A 31 -4.22 -1.43 12.02
N THR A 32 -3.23 -2.32 12.10
CA THR A 32 -2.95 -3.30 11.04
C THR A 32 -4.11 -4.29 10.91
N THR A 33 -4.67 -4.74 12.03
CA THR A 33 -5.82 -5.64 12.05
C THR A 33 -7.06 -4.97 11.47
N ILE A 34 -7.36 -3.71 11.86
CA ILE A 34 -8.44 -2.91 11.25
C ILE A 34 -8.27 -2.82 9.72
N ALA A 35 -7.06 -2.54 9.25
CA ALA A 35 -6.79 -2.40 7.83
C ALA A 35 -6.99 -3.73 7.08
N LEU A 36 -6.48 -4.84 7.61
CA LEU A 36 -6.63 -6.16 6.99
C LEU A 36 -8.08 -6.66 7.03
N ASP A 37 -8.76 -6.55 8.18
CA ASP A 37 -10.17 -6.96 8.31
C ASP A 37 -11.03 -6.13 7.34
N PHE A 38 -10.76 -4.82 7.19
CA PHE A 38 -11.43 -3.99 6.19
C PHE A 38 -11.18 -4.47 4.77
N LEU A 39 -9.93 -4.78 4.39
CA LEU A 39 -9.59 -5.23 3.04
C LEU A 39 -10.29 -6.55 2.71
N VAL A 40 -10.32 -7.51 3.64
CA VAL A 40 -11.03 -8.79 3.51
C VAL A 40 -12.53 -8.55 3.37
N LYS A 41 -13.14 -7.86 4.34
CA LYS A 41 -14.60 -7.65 4.41
C LYS A 41 -15.18 -6.92 3.19
N THR A 42 -14.40 -6.03 2.59
CA THR A 42 -14.87 -5.19 1.48
C THR A 42 -14.37 -5.64 0.11
N SER A 43 -13.49 -6.65 0.06
CA SER A 43 -12.79 -7.08 -1.16
C SER A 43 -12.15 -5.90 -1.92
N THR A 44 -11.72 -4.86 -1.19
CA THR A 44 -11.22 -3.62 -1.79
C THR A 44 -9.90 -3.86 -2.54
N LEU A 45 -9.15 -4.90 -2.15
CA LEU A 45 -7.93 -5.35 -2.81
C LEU A 45 -8.16 -6.40 -3.93
N THR A 46 -9.39 -6.57 -4.40
CA THR A 46 -9.65 -7.28 -5.65
C THR A 46 -9.08 -6.50 -6.83
N ILE A 47 -8.00 -7.00 -7.45
CA ILE A 47 -7.33 -6.37 -8.57
C ILE A 47 -7.76 -7.03 -9.88
N ARG A 48 -8.04 -6.20 -10.89
CA ARG A 48 -8.30 -6.63 -12.26
C ARG A 48 -7.14 -6.21 -13.16
N PHE A 49 -6.54 -7.15 -13.87
CA PHE A 49 -5.43 -6.87 -14.79
C PHE A 49 -5.43 -7.86 -15.95
N ILE A 50 -4.66 -7.54 -16.99
CA ILE A 50 -4.44 -8.44 -18.12
C ILE A 50 -3.06 -9.05 -17.93
N ASP A 51 -3.01 -10.37 -18.00
CA ASP A 51 -1.78 -11.16 -17.95
C ASP A 51 -1.70 -12.02 -19.22
N ASN A 52 -0.67 -11.78 -20.04
CA ASN A 52 -0.48 -12.46 -21.33
C ASN A 52 -1.75 -12.47 -22.22
N GLY A 53 -2.47 -11.34 -22.24
CA GLY A 53 -3.71 -11.18 -23.00
C GLY A 53 -4.96 -11.75 -22.31
N VAL A 54 -4.81 -12.45 -21.19
CA VAL A 54 -5.92 -13.05 -20.43
C VAL A 54 -6.34 -12.12 -19.29
N PRO A 55 -7.62 -11.75 -19.18
CA PRO A 55 -8.14 -11.03 -18.03
C PRO A 55 -8.03 -11.87 -16.74
N LYS A 56 -7.38 -11.33 -15.72
CA LYS A 56 -7.30 -11.90 -14.37
C LYS A 56 -8.03 -11.01 -13.36
N VAL A 57 -8.67 -11.66 -12.40
CA VAL A 57 -9.35 -11.03 -11.25
C VAL A 57 -8.94 -11.81 -10.01
N ILE A 58 -8.29 -11.14 -9.07
CA ILE A 58 -7.71 -11.79 -7.89
C ILE A 58 -7.91 -10.86 -6.69
N ASP A 59 -8.36 -11.39 -5.55
CA ASP A 59 -8.23 -10.68 -4.28
C ASP A 59 -6.90 -11.01 -3.62
N ILE A 60 -6.00 -10.04 -3.64
CA ILE A 60 -4.63 -10.24 -3.16
C ILE A 60 -4.60 -10.45 -1.65
N VAL A 61 -5.49 -9.82 -0.88
CA VAL A 61 -5.43 -9.97 0.58
C VAL A 61 -5.78 -11.40 0.99
N ASP A 62 -6.78 -12.00 0.34
CA ASP A 62 -7.21 -13.38 0.60
C ASP A 62 -6.09 -14.37 0.27
N VAL A 63 -5.41 -14.20 -0.87
CA VAL A 63 -4.27 -15.04 -1.25
C VAL A 63 -3.15 -14.96 -0.21
N LEU A 64 -2.76 -13.75 0.19
CA LEU A 64 -1.64 -13.56 1.13
C LEU A 64 -1.98 -13.99 2.57
N ILE A 65 -3.26 -13.93 2.98
CA ILE A 65 -3.71 -14.44 4.28
C ILE A 65 -3.67 -15.97 4.28
N ALA A 66 -4.15 -16.61 3.20
CA ALA A 66 -4.15 -18.06 3.04
C ALA A 66 -2.74 -18.66 2.88
N ASP A 67 -1.75 -17.84 2.55
CA ASP A 67 -0.36 -18.25 2.46
C ASP A 67 0.24 -18.64 3.83
N THR A 68 0.46 -19.94 3.99
CA THR A 68 1.09 -20.57 5.16
C THR A 68 2.55 -20.96 4.93
N LYS A 69 3.09 -20.76 3.72
CA LYS A 69 4.43 -21.24 3.32
C LYS A 69 5.48 -20.15 3.37
N ASN A 70 5.12 -18.93 2.98
CA ASN A 70 6.09 -17.86 2.73
C ASN A 70 6.36 -16.95 3.94
N ASN A 71 5.74 -17.23 5.10
CA ASN A 71 6.00 -16.51 6.36
C ASN A 71 5.86 -14.98 6.27
N ILE A 72 4.88 -14.51 5.50
CA ILE A 72 4.65 -13.07 5.25
C ILE A 72 4.45 -12.34 6.58
N THR A 73 5.25 -11.30 6.80
CA THR A 73 5.30 -10.56 8.06
C THR A 73 5.01 -9.08 7.82
N ILE A 74 4.09 -8.49 8.57
CA ILE A 74 3.88 -7.04 8.62
C ILE A 74 4.53 -6.49 9.89
N ILE A 75 5.38 -5.49 9.76
CA ILE A 75 6.12 -4.87 10.88
C ILE A 75 5.91 -3.35 10.93
N PRO A 76 6.06 -2.72 12.12
CA PRO A 76 5.99 -1.27 12.24
C PRO A 76 7.09 -0.61 11.42
N GLY A 77 6.73 0.41 10.66
CA GLY A 77 7.65 1.25 9.89
C GLY A 77 7.38 2.73 10.08
N ASN A 78 8.38 3.55 9.76
CA ASN A 78 8.25 5.01 9.57
C ASN A 78 8.05 5.40 8.10
N ARG A 79 7.88 4.38 7.24
CA ARG A 79 7.56 4.44 5.81
C ARG A 79 6.89 3.13 5.42
N ASN A 80 6.28 3.12 4.25
CA ASN A 80 5.77 1.90 3.63
C ASN A 80 6.82 1.35 2.67
N ALA A 81 7.10 0.06 2.77
CA ALA A 81 8.00 -0.66 1.87
C ALA A 81 7.79 -2.16 2.01
N TYR A 82 7.92 -2.88 0.91
CA TYR A 82 8.08 -4.33 0.90
C TYR A 82 9.55 -4.73 0.75
N SER A 83 9.99 -5.71 1.55
CA SER A 83 11.32 -6.33 1.54
C SER A 83 11.21 -7.78 1.06
N PRO A 84 11.54 -8.07 -0.22
CA PRO A 84 11.52 -9.42 -0.80
C PRO A 84 12.33 -10.44 -0.01
N SER A 85 13.56 -10.08 0.40
CA SER A 85 14.49 -11.00 1.08
C SER A 85 13.98 -11.58 2.41
N HIS A 86 12.92 -11.01 2.98
CA HIS A 86 12.36 -11.41 4.26
C HIS A 86 10.84 -11.57 4.24
N ASN A 87 10.20 -11.48 3.06
CA ASN A 87 8.74 -11.41 2.92
C ASN A 87 8.08 -10.46 3.92
N THR A 88 8.72 -9.29 4.10
CA THR A 88 8.39 -8.36 5.17
C THR A 88 7.84 -7.05 4.60
N ILE A 89 6.67 -6.66 5.10
CA ILE A 89 6.02 -5.39 4.78
C ILE A 89 6.23 -4.44 5.95
N LEU A 90 6.93 -3.34 5.72
CA LEU A 90 6.97 -2.21 6.62
C LEU A 90 5.69 -1.40 6.41
N PHE A 91 4.94 -1.19 7.47
CA PHE A 91 3.69 -0.44 7.41
C PHE A 91 3.73 0.77 8.35
N TYR A 92 3.43 1.95 7.81
CA TYR A 92 3.29 3.17 8.60
C TYR A 92 1.81 3.43 8.92
N ASP A 93 1.31 2.74 9.95
CA ASP A 93 -0.10 2.62 10.32
C ASP A 93 -0.82 3.94 10.64
N THR A 94 -0.05 4.97 10.99
CA THR A 94 -0.56 6.27 11.45
C THR A 94 -0.49 7.37 10.39
N HIS A 95 0.11 7.09 9.22
CA HIS A 95 0.40 8.12 8.23
C HIS A 95 -0.10 7.76 6.83
N GLY A 96 -0.94 8.64 6.28
CA GLY A 96 -1.25 8.67 4.86
C GLY A 96 -0.19 9.43 4.08
N VAL A 97 -0.43 9.63 2.79
CA VAL A 97 0.45 10.43 1.92
C VAL A 97 -0.31 11.50 1.18
N VAL A 98 0.32 12.66 1.03
CA VAL A 98 -0.12 13.74 0.17
C VAL A 98 0.81 13.82 -1.04
N PHE A 99 0.26 14.03 -2.23
CA PHE A 99 1.01 14.03 -3.49
C PHE A 99 0.43 15.03 -4.51
N ARG A 100 1.20 15.32 -5.57
CA ARG A 100 0.72 16.15 -6.70
C ARG A 100 -0.19 15.29 -7.59
N LYS A 101 -1.44 15.68 -7.83
CA LYS A 101 -2.31 14.97 -8.80
C LYS A 101 -1.72 15.09 -10.22
N ASN A 102 -1.24 16.28 -10.56
CA ASN A 102 -0.51 16.59 -11.79
C ASN A 102 0.88 17.17 -11.47
N HIS A 103 1.93 16.44 -11.86
CA HIS A 103 3.33 16.82 -11.65
C HIS A 103 3.73 18.12 -12.35
N LYS A 104 3.08 18.47 -13.48
CA LYS A 104 3.35 19.69 -14.23
C LYS A 104 2.77 20.96 -13.58
N LYS A 105 1.89 20.80 -12.59
CA LYS A 105 1.23 21.92 -11.90
C LYS A 105 1.89 22.17 -10.54
N ARG A 106 1.96 23.43 -10.14
CA ARG A 106 2.47 23.86 -8.82
C ARG A 106 1.67 23.24 -7.66
N TRP A 107 2.25 23.28 -6.46
CA TRP A 107 1.69 22.71 -5.23
C TRP A 107 0.57 23.56 -4.61
N PHE A 108 -0.58 23.65 -5.28
CA PHE A 108 -1.79 24.31 -4.75
C PHE A 108 -2.80 23.32 -4.17
N ARG A 109 -3.73 23.82 -3.33
CA ARG A 109 -4.72 22.99 -2.61
C ARG A 109 -5.51 22.06 -3.55
N SER A 110 -5.92 22.52 -4.72
CA SER A 110 -6.67 21.73 -5.72
C SER A 110 -5.84 20.65 -6.42
N ASN A 111 -4.50 20.79 -6.43
CA ASN A 111 -3.57 19.82 -7.02
C ASN A 111 -3.02 18.82 -5.99
N LYS A 112 -3.50 18.83 -4.74
CA LYS A 112 -3.12 17.87 -3.71
C LYS A 112 -4.05 16.66 -3.75
N GLY A 113 -3.48 15.49 -3.96
CA GLY A 113 -4.15 14.21 -3.76
C GLY A 113 -3.77 13.57 -2.44
N TYR A 114 -4.63 12.70 -1.92
CA TYR A 114 -4.41 12.02 -0.65
C TYR A 114 -4.68 10.52 -0.76
N ASN A 115 -3.84 9.71 -0.12
CA ASN A 115 -4.12 8.31 0.14
C ASN A 115 -3.97 7.98 1.63
N SER A 116 -4.85 7.13 2.14
CA SER A 116 -4.85 6.66 3.53
C SER A 116 -3.72 5.65 3.81
N PRO A 117 -3.44 5.34 5.09
CA PRO A 117 -2.57 4.22 5.44
C PRO A 117 -3.00 2.90 4.79
N VAL A 118 -4.29 2.55 4.78
CA VAL A 118 -4.75 1.28 4.17
C VAL A 118 -4.46 1.22 2.67
N ALA A 119 -4.60 2.33 1.93
CA ALA A 119 -4.22 2.37 0.52
C ALA A 119 -2.71 2.14 0.31
N LEU A 120 -1.88 2.59 1.25
CA LEU A 120 -0.44 2.36 1.24
C LEU A 120 -0.08 0.94 1.65
N LEU A 121 -0.78 0.33 2.61
CA LEU A 121 -0.63 -1.08 2.92
C LEU A 121 -0.98 -1.94 1.70
N SER A 122 -2.09 -1.63 1.01
CA SER A 122 -2.49 -2.29 -0.23
C SER A 122 -1.40 -2.24 -1.30
N HIS A 123 -0.69 -1.10 -1.43
CA HIS A 123 0.43 -0.97 -2.36
C HIS A 123 1.56 -1.97 -2.05
N GLU A 124 1.97 -2.08 -0.80
CA GLU A 124 3.03 -3.03 -0.41
C GLU A 124 2.58 -4.49 -0.47
N LEU A 125 1.29 -4.77 -0.19
CA LEU A 125 0.70 -6.11 -0.36
C LEU A 125 0.72 -6.54 -1.83
N ILE A 126 0.47 -5.62 -2.77
CA ILE A 126 0.58 -5.93 -4.21
C ILE A 126 2.03 -6.27 -4.59
N HIS A 127 3.03 -5.53 -4.07
CA HIS A 127 4.44 -5.88 -4.29
C HIS A 127 4.77 -7.28 -3.74
N CYS A 128 4.30 -7.58 -2.52
CA CYS A 128 4.48 -8.88 -1.88
C CYS A 128 3.86 -10.01 -2.72
N TYR A 129 2.63 -9.81 -3.19
CA TYR A 129 1.96 -10.76 -4.08
C TYR A 129 2.72 -10.99 -5.38
N ASN A 130 3.12 -9.92 -6.06
CA ASN A 130 3.84 -10.02 -7.33
C ASN A 130 5.15 -10.79 -7.15
N GLU A 131 5.91 -10.52 -6.09
CA GLU A 131 7.19 -11.17 -5.87
C GLU A 131 7.03 -12.67 -5.58
N ILE A 132 6.05 -13.06 -4.75
CA ILE A 132 5.85 -14.45 -4.34
C ILE A 132 5.19 -15.27 -5.46
N TYR A 133 4.20 -14.72 -6.16
CA TYR A 133 3.33 -15.46 -7.07
C TYR A 133 3.59 -15.17 -8.56
N ASP A 134 4.35 -14.13 -8.88
CA ASP A 134 4.79 -13.77 -10.24
C ASP A 134 6.27 -13.30 -10.24
N PRO A 135 7.21 -14.10 -9.68
CA PRO A 135 8.57 -13.65 -9.43
C PRO A 135 9.29 -13.22 -10.71
N GLU A 136 9.12 -13.94 -11.82
CA GLU A 136 9.83 -13.63 -13.05
C GLU A 136 9.49 -12.23 -13.58
N ASP A 137 8.20 -11.92 -13.72
CA ASP A 137 7.81 -10.62 -14.24
C ASP A 137 7.98 -9.52 -13.19
N TYR A 138 7.85 -9.81 -11.90
CA TYR A 138 8.26 -8.90 -10.83
C TYR A 138 9.73 -8.46 -11.04
N HIS A 139 10.66 -9.41 -11.18
CA HIS A 139 12.08 -9.10 -11.32
C HIS A 139 12.38 -8.36 -12.64
N LYS A 140 11.77 -8.76 -13.76
CA LYS A 140 11.87 -8.02 -15.04
C LYS A 140 11.41 -6.56 -14.87
N ARG A 141 10.25 -6.33 -14.24
CA ARG A 141 9.71 -4.99 -14.01
C ARG A 141 10.55 -4.16 -13.02
N LYS A 142 11.22 -4.80 -12.05
CA LYS A 142 12.14 -4.12 -11.13
C LYS A 142 13.40 -3.60 -11.83
N GLN A 143 13.84 -4.27 -12.90
CA GLN A 143 15.02 -3.92 -13.69
C GLN A 143 14.72 -2.96 -14.87
N ASP A 144 13.44 -2.74 -15.22
CA ASP A 144 13.06 -1.77 -16.24
C ASP A 144 12.93 -0.35 -15.62
N PHE A 145 13.94 0.49 -15.87
CA PHE A 145 14.01 1.88 -15.38
C PHE A 145 13.50 2.93 -16.38
N LYS A 146 12.83 2.54 -17.48
CA LYS A 146 12.41 3.46 -18.56
C LYS A 146 11.47 4.58 -18.09
N SER A 147 10.85 4.46 -16.92
CA SER A 147 9.99 5.51 -16.35
C SER A 147 10.77 6.67 -15.73
N LYS A 148 12.02 6.46 -15.30
CA LYS A 148 12.84 7.44 -14.58
C LYS A 148 13.11 8.70 -15.42
N GLY A 149 13.16 9.87 -14.81
CA GLY A 149 13.41 11.15 -15.48
C GLY A 149 12.28 11.70 -16.36
N LYS A 150 11.16 10.97 -16.52
CA LYS A 150 10.02 11.38 -17.36
C LYS A 150 9.05 12.36 -16.69
N LYS A 151 9.12 12.56 -15.38
CA LYS A 151 8.18 13.42 -14.62
C LYS A 151 8.93 14.41 -13.74
N ILE A 152 9.62 15.32 -14.38
CA ILE A 152 10.29 16.44 -13.70
C ILE A 152 9.26 17.51 -13.35
N ASP A 153 9.31 18.02 -12.13
CA ASP A 153 8.46 19.11 -11.69
C ASP A 153 9.08 20.49 -11.98
N ALA A 154 8.33 21.57 -11.71
CA ALA A 154 8.79 22.93 -11.96
C ALA A 154 10.03 23.34 -11.14
N ASP A 155 10.33 22.62 -10.06
CA ASP A 155 11.46 22.86 -9.16
C ASP A 155 12.67 21.97 -9.54
N GLY A 156 12.56 21.19 -10.63
CA GLY A 156 13.61 20.29 -11.10
C GLY A 156 13.65 18.92 -10.43
N HIS A 157 12.67 18.59 -9.57
CA HIS A 157 12.64 17.30 -8.89
C HIS A 157 12.06 16.20 -9.79
N ASP A 158 12.74 15.05 -9.86
CA ASP A 158 12.21 13.87 -10.55
C ASP A 158 11.15 13.17 -9.71
N LEU A 159 9.89 13.25 -10.15
CA LEU A 159 8.75 12.58 -9.55
C LEU A 159 8.39 11.28 -10.27
N SER A 160 9.24 10.80 -11.19
CA SER A 160 9.00 9.54 -11.90
C SER A 160 8.95 8.34 -10.97
N PHE A 161 8.20 7.33 -11.40
CA PHE A 161 8.30 6.00 -10.81
C PHE A 161 9.70 5.45 -11.05
N PRO A 162 10.34 4.85 -10.03
CA PRO A 162 11.72 4.44 -10.15
C PRO A 162 11.90 3.30 -11.15
N ASN A 163 10.90 2.43 -11.34
CA ASN A 163 10.92 1.33 -12.32
C ASN A 163 9.49 0.94 -12.77
N ALA A 164 9.41 0.00 -13.71
CA ALA A 164 8.14 -0.50 -14.25
C ALA A 164 7.28 -1.24 -13.22
N GLU A 165 7.88 -1.84 -12.19
CA GLU A 165 7.11 -2.51 -11.12
C GLU A 165 6.32 -1.48 -10.32
N GLU A 166 6.90 -0.33 -10.01
CA GLU A 166 6.21 0.78 -9.34
C GLU A 166 5.12 1.40 -10.22
N VAL A 167 5.33 1.46 -11.55
CA VAL A 167 4.27 1.86 -12.50
C VAL A 167 3.10 0.87 -12.44
N PHE A 168 3.40 -0.43 -12.47
CA PHE A 168 2.41 -1.50 -12.42
C PHE A 168 1.63 -1.47 -11.10
N VAL A 169 2.32 -1.46 -9.96
CA VAL A 169 1.69 -1.47 -8.66
C VAL A 169 0.85 -0.22 -8.45
N ILE A 170 1.31 0.97 -8.83
CA ILE A 170 0.47 2.17 -8.70
C ILE A 170 -0.78 2.10 -9.59
N LYS A 171 -0.70 1.48 -10.77
CA LYS A 171 -1.89 1.22 -11.60
C LYS A 171 -2.89 0.33 -10.85
N MET A 172 -2.43 -0.67 -10.11
CA MET A 172 -3.27 -1.56 -9.31
C MET A 172 -3.80 -0.88 -8.05
N THR A 173 -2.93 -0.19 -7.29
CA THR A 173 -3.32 0.62 -6.13
C THR A 173 -4.33 1.70 -6.50
N ASN A 174 -4.29 2.26 -7.72
CA ASN A 174 -5.31 3.21 -8.18
C ASN A 174 -6.71 2.61 -8.34
N GLN A 175 -6.84 1.28 -8.49
CA GLN A 175 -8.14 0.59 -8.42
C GLN A 175 -8.66 0.60 -6.97
N VAL A 176 -7.76 0.31 -6.02
CA VAL A 176 -8.03 0.35 -4.57
C VAL A 176 -8.42 1.78 -4.15
N ALA A 177 -7.61 2.78 -4.49
CA ALA A 177 -7.87 4.19 -4.19
C ALA A 177 -9.24 4.63 -4.72
N LYS A 178 -9.63 4.21 -5.93
CA LYS A 178 -10.96 4.49 -6.48
C LYS A 178 -12.08 3.93 -5.59
N ARG A 179 -11.94 2.69 -5.09
CA ARG A 179 -12.94 2.06 -4.21
C ARG A 179 -12.99 2.71 -2.82
N LEU A 180 -11.86 3.21 -2.33
CA LEU A 180 -11.77 3.99 -1.09
C LEU A 180 -12.29 5.43 -1.22
N GLY A 181 -12.64 5.89 -2.44
CA GLY A 181 -13.01 7.28 -2.69
C GLY A 181 -11.83 8.26 -2.59
N GLU A 182 -10.61 7.77 -2.82
CA GLU A 182 -9.36 8.52 -2.71
C GLU A 182 -8.81 8.98 -4.07
N ASP A 183 -7.82 9.87 -4.01
CA ASP A 183 -7.18 10.38 -5.22
C ASP A 183 -6.27 9.33 -5.86
N LYS A 184 -6.26 9.31 -7.19
CA LYS A 184 -5.34 8.48 -7.98
C LYS A 184 -3.95 9.10 -8.04
N ARG A 185 -2.92 8.28 -7.87
CA ARG A 185 -1.53 8.67 -8.02
C ARG A 185 -1.09 8.52 -9.48
N SER A 186 -0.42 9.55 -9.97
CA SER A 186 0.17 9.58 -11.32
C SER A 186 1.70 9.68 -11.29
N ASN A 187 2.31 9.83 -10.13
CA ASN A 187 3.74 10.02 -9.94
C ASN A 187 4.18 9.50 -8.56
N TYR A 188 5.50 9.40 -8.36
CA TYR A 188 6.08 8.81 -7.16
C TYR A 188 6.22 9.80 -6.00
N GLY A 189 6.33 11.09 -6.32
CA GLY A 189 6.48 12.19 -5.37
C GLY A 189 5.37 12.23 -4.33
N ARG A 190 5.76 12.17 -3.04
CA ARG A 190 4.83 12.15 -1.92
C ARG A 190 5.46 12.65 -0.63
N SER A 191 4.63 13.08 0.30
CA SER A 191 5.02 13.37 1.68
C SER A 191 4.05 12.70 2.65
N TYR A 192 4.57 12.14 3.73
CA TYR A 192 3.75 11.54 4.77
C TYR A 192 3.08 12.60 5.64
N TYR A 193 1.89 12.30 6.14
CA TYR A 193 1.20 13.12 7.14
C TYR A 193 0.35 12.24 8.06
N ALA A 194 0.25 12.63 9.33
CA ALA A 194 -0.54 11.89 10.32
C ALA A 194 -2.04 11.94 9.96
N THR A 195 -2.69 10.78 9.99
CA THR A 195 -4.14 10.64 9.76
C THR A 195 -4.88 10.34 11.06
N ALA A 196 -6.18 10.66 11.08
CA ALA A 196 -7.03 10.40 12.23
C ALA A 196 -7.28 8.89 12.47
N SER A 197 -7.16 8.08 11.43
CA SER A 197 -7.31 6.62 11.47
C SER A 197 -6.61 5.98 10.27
N VAL A 198 -6.37 4.66 10.35
CA VAL A 198 -5.76 3.84 9.29
C VAL A 198 -6.61 3.77 8.01
N LEU A 199 -7.93 3.98 8.13
CA LEU A 199 -8.90 3.89 7.03
C LEU A 199 -9.28 5.25 6.40
N THR A 200 -8.59 6.35 6.74
CA THR A 200 -9.01 7.69 6.29
C THR A 200 -7.86 8.57 5.83
N THR A 201 -8.18 9.49 4.94
CA THR A 201 -7.30 10.58 4.50
C THR A 201 -7.41 11.83 5.38
N LYS A 202 -8.35 11.88 6.34
CA LYS A 202 -8.50 13.02 7.26
C LYS A 202 -7.24 13.18 8.11
N LYS A 203 -6.67 14.39 8.10
CA LYS A 203 -5.51 14.74 8.94
C LYS A 203 -5.85 14.58 10.42
N LEU A 204 -4.89 14.09 11.20
CA LEU A 204 -4.97 14.15 12.65
C LEU A 204 -5.00 15.64 13.08
N LYS A 205 -6.05 16.05 13.80
CA LYS A 205 -6.09 17.39 14.39
C LYS A 205 -5.08 17.42 15.55
N LYS A 206 -4.22 18.44 15.60
CA LYS A 206 -3.45 18.72 16.81
C LYS A 206 -4.45 19.19 17.87
N SER A 207 -4.53 18.45 18.97
CA SER A 207 -5.20 18.87 20.21
C SER A 207 -4.40 19.98 20.87
#